data_AF-A0AAD9GUM1-F1
#
_entry.id   AF-A0AAD9GUM1-F1
#
_cell.length_a   1.000
_cell.length_b   1.000
_cell.length_c   1.000
_cell.angle_alpha   90.00
_cell.angle_beta   90.00
_cell.angle_gamma   90.00
#
_symmetry.space_group_name_H-M   'P 1'
#
loop_
_entity.id
_entity.type
_entity.pdbx_description
1 polymer ?
#
loop_
_entity_poly.entity_id
_entity_poly.type
_entity_poly.pdbx_seq_one_letter_code
_entity_poly.pdbx_strand_id
1 'polypeptide(L)'
;MSSPEAGERLARISRMRTLSALLDDDLDDDEQLPEECRALFAHVTATASKDAKDLGDEDAEQLEQTRRNEFLCVECQAHEAELFCEQCHDYFCELCCGGQHRKGNRRKHTFQPRFPVSKATPAAVEATNDVEMETRDAVDYDVRQCVIQAVEAV
;
A
#
# COMPACT_ATOMS: atom_id res chain seq x y z
N MET A 1 20.74 25.37 -31.38
CA MET A 1 20.43 25.93 -30.06
C MET A 1 19.98 24.77 -29.18
N SER A 2 20.83 24.30 -28.28
CA SER A 2 20.59 23.09 -27.48
C SER A 2 19.54 23.34 -26.41
N SER A 3 18.51 22.48 -26.37
CA SER A 3 17.32 22.65 -25.52
C SER A 3 17.65 22.46 -24.03
N PRO A 4 17.21 23.37 -23.13
CA PRO A 4 17.51 23.31 -21.70
C PRO A 4 17.00 22.03 -21.00
N GLU A 5 15.96 21.42 -21.54
CA GLU A 5 15.39 20.14 -21.09
C GLU A 5 16.37 18.96 -21.15
N ALA A 6 17.29 18.95 -22.13
CA ALA A 6 18.26 17.86 -22.27
C ALA A 6 19.29 17.87 -21.14
N GLY A 7 19.70 19.06 -20.68
CA GLY A 7 20.64 19.23 -19.57
C GLY A 7 20.04 18.78 -18.24
N GLU A 8 18.77 19.10 -18.00
CA GLU A 8 18.09 18.71 -16.76
C GLU A 8 17.81 17.20 -16.68
N ARG A 9 17.46 16.58 -17.81
CA ARG A 9 17.34 15.12 -17.91
C ARG A 9 18.66 14.41 -17.65
N LEU A 10 19.77 14.92 -18.19
CA LEU A 10 21.11 14.38 -17.92
C LEU A 10 21.51 14.55 -16.45
N ALA A 11 21.21 15.70 -15.84
CA ALA A 11 21.44 15.92 -14.41
C ALA A 11 20.60 15.01 -13.52
N ARG A 12 19.36 14.68 -13.91
CA ARG A 12 18.52 13.70 -13.21
C ARG A 12 19.10 12.29 -13.33
N ILE A 13 19.51 11.87 -14.53
CA ILE A 13 20.11 10.55 -14.77
C ILE A 13 21.44 10.41 -14.01
N SER A 14 22.27 11.46 -13.99
CA SER A 14 23.52 11.47 -13.23
C SER A 14 23.27 11.33 -11.73
N ARG A 15 22.29 12.05 -11.17
CA ARG A 15 21.91 11.91 -9.75
C ARG A 15 21.40 10.51 -9.42
N MET A 16 20.59 9.92 -10.29
CA MET A 16 20.10 8.54 -10.11
C MET A 16 21.25 7.54 -10.10
N ARG A 17 22.24 7.67 -11.01
CA ARG A 17 23.42 6.80 -11.01
C ARG A 17 24.30 6.97 -9.77
N THR A 18 24.44 8.20 -9.27
CA THR A 18 25.16 8.46 -8.02
C THR A 18 24.45 7.83 -6.82
N LEU A 19 23.12 7.92 -6.76
CA LEU A 19 22.34 7.27 -5.71
C LEU A 19 22.41 5.75 -5.79
N SER A 20 22.37 5.15 -6.99
CA SER A 20 22.59 3.71 -7.16
C SER A 20 23.97 3.29 -6.66
N ALA A 21 25.04 3.99 -7.04
CA ALA A 21 26.40 3.66 -6.57
C ALA A 21 26.53 3.72 -5.04
N LEU A 22 25.91 4.72 -4.39
CA LEU A 22 25.91 4.83 -2.92
C LEU A 22 25.07 3.76 -2.22
N LEU A 23 24.04 3.21 -2.88
CA LEU A 23 23.18 2.15 -2.35
C LEU A 23 23.73 0.74 -2.67
N ASP A 24 24.58 0.62 -3.69
CA ASP A 24 25.27 -0.62 -4.07
C ASP A 24 26.54 -0.86 -3.21
N ASP A 25 27.03 0.16 -2.49
CA ASP A 25 28.21 0.09 -1.60
C ASP A 25 27.90 -0.50 -0.19
N ASP A 26 26.65 -0.84 0.11
CA ASP A 26 26.28 -1.59 1.31
C ASP A 26 25.76 -2.95 0.88
N LEU A 27 26.60 -4.01 0.95
CA LEU A 27 26.24 -5.39 1.36
C LEU A 27 27.40 -6.42 1.25
N ASP A 28 28.68 -6.00 1.23
CA ASP A 28 29.82 -6.94 1.39
C ASP A 28 30.87 -6.48 2.42
N ASP A 29 30.59 -5.43 3.21
CA ASP A 29 31.48 -5.00 4.31
C ASP A 29 30.98 -5.51 5.68
N ASP A 30 30.56 -6.77 5.73
CA ASP A 30 30.56 -7.53 6.99
C ASP A 30 31.96 -7.49 7.64
N GLU A 31 33.03 -7.20 6.88
CA GLU A 31 34.45 -7.29 7.26
C GLU A 31 34.95 -6.19 8.24
N GLN A 32 34.18 -5.15 8.57
CA GLN A 32 34.62 -4.10 9.51
C GLN A 32 33.87 -3.97 10.85
N LEU A 33 32.83 -4.77 11.11
CA LEU A 33 32.17 -4.74 12.42
C LEU A 33 33.05 -5.42 13.49
N PRO A 34 33.29 -4.80 14.65
CA PRO A 34 33.94 -5.45 15.79
C PRO A 34 33.32 -6.83 16.06
N GLU A 35 34.14 -7.81 16.43
CA GLU A 35 33.72 -9.19 16.66
C GLU A 35 32.54 -9.30 17.63
N GLU A 36 32.49 -8.39 18.61
CA GLU A 36 31.36 -8.21 19.54
C GLU A 36 30.04 -7.86 18.84
N CYS A 37 30.05 -6.95 17.85
CA CYS A 37 28.87 -6.56 17.10
C CYS A 37 28.39 -7.69 16.19
N ARG A 38 29.31 -8.39 15.50
CA ARG A 38 28.95 -9.56 14.69
C ARG A 38 28.35 -10.68 15.54
N ALA A 39 28.93 -10.94 16.71
CA ALA A 39 28.40 -11.92 17.65
C ALA A 39 26.99 -11.53 18.15
N LEU A 40 26.74 -10.24 18.39
CA LEU A 40 25.42 -9.74 18.76
C LEU A 40 24.41 -9.91 17.61
N PHE A 41 24.76 -9.54 16.37
CA PHE A 41 23.86 -9.74 15.23
C PHE A 41 23.61 -11.22 14.92
N ALA A 42 24.62 -12.07 15.03
CA ALA A 42 24.48 -13.52 14.91
C ALA A 42 23.58 -14.09 16.02
N HIS A 43 23.70 -13.58 17.25
CA HIS A 43 22.82 -13.97 18.35
C HIS A 43 21.38 -13.50 18.13
N VAL A 44 21.15 -12.26 17.68
CA VAL A 44 19.80 -11.73 17.39
C VAL A 44 19.15 -12.47 16.23
N THR A 45 19.88 -12.79 15.16
CA THR A 45 19.36 -13.55 14.03
C THR A 45 19.12 -15.02 14.38
N ALA A 46 20.00 -15.63 15.19
CA ALA A 46 19.81 -16.99 15.68
C ALA A 46 18.67 -17.10 16.71
N THR A 47 18.46 -16.08 17.54
CA THR A 47 17.32 -16.01 18.48
C THR A 47 16.03 -15.77 17.73
N ALA A 48 15.96 -14.82 16.80
CA ALA A 48 14.79 -14.66 15.91
C ALA A 48 14.47 -15.95 15.13
N SER A 49 15.49 -16.72 14.72
CA SER A 49 15.30 -18.03 14.07
C SER A 49 14.93 -19.16 15.04
N LYS A 50 15.26 -19.03 16.33
CA LYS A 50 14.85 -19.97 17.40
C LYS A 50 13.45 -19.67 17.90
N ASP A 51 13.08 -18.40 18.00
CA ASP A 51 11.72 -17.96 18.31
C ASP A 51 10.73 -18.43 17.24
N ALA A 52 11.16 -18.55 15.98
CA ALA A 52 10.36 -19.19 14.92
C ALA A 52 10.17 -20.71 15.09
N LYS A 53 10.87 -21.38 16.02
CA LYS A 53 10.80 -22.84 16.25
C LYS A 53 10.31 -23.25 17.64
N ASP A 54 10.15 -22.33 18.58
CA ASP A 54 9.68 -22.58 19.96
C ASP A 54 8.34 -21.89 20.28
N LEU A 55 7.71 -21.25 19.29
CA LEU A 55 6.27 -21.00 19.34
C LEU A 55 5.58 -22.34 19.10
N GLY A 56 4.96 -22.90 20.15
CA GLY A 56 4.17 -24.11 20.04
C GLY A 56 3.14 -24.00 18.93
N ASP A 57 2.69 -25.13 18.38
CA ASP A 57 1.67 -25.23 17.31
C ASP A 57 0.40 -24.37 17.57
N GLU A 58 0.16 -23.90 18.80
CA GLU A 58 -0.96 -23.06 19.19
C GLU A 58 -0.79 -21.57 18.81
N ASP A 59 0.44 -21.05 18.68
CA ASP A 59 0.70 -19.61 18.42
C ASP A 59 0.76 -19.26 16.92
N ALA A 60 1.04 -20.25 16.05
CA ALA A 60 1.19 -20.05 14.61
C ALA A 60 -0.15 -19.69 13.93
N GLU A 61 -1.24 -20.37 14.29
CA GLU A 61 -2.57 -20.09 13.76
C GLU A 61 -3.07 -18.70 14.19
N GLN A 62 -2.81 -18.31 15.44
CA GLN A 62 -3.18 -17.01 15.98
C GLN A 62 -2.49 -15.87 15.21
N LEU A 63 -1.20 -16.01 14.88
CA LEU A 63 -0.43 -15.04 14.10
C LEU A 63 -0.81 -14.96 12.62
N GLU A 64 -1.32 -16.05 12.04
CA GLU A 64 -1.85 -16.02 10.68
C GLU A 64 -3.25 -15.41 10.64
N GLN A 65 -4.08 -15.70 11.64
CA GLN A 65 -5.42 -15.13 11.77
C GLN A 65 -5.37 -13.60 12.00
N THR A 66 -4.43 -13.10 12.80
CA THR A 66 -4.23 -11.65 12.98
C THR A 66 -3.83 -10.97 11.69
N ARG A 67 -2.90 -11.55 10.91
CA ARG A 67 -2.50 -11.02 9.60
C ARG A 67 -3.62 -11.04 8.56
N ARG A 68 -4.49 -12.05 8.59
CA ARG A 68 -5.69 -12.09 7.73
C ARG A 68 -6.73 -11.05 8.13
N ASN A 69 -6.83 -10.76 9.43
CA ASN A 69 -7.82 -9.83 9.96
C ASN A 69 -7.41 -8.35 9.87
N GLU A 70 -6.12 -8.06 9.68
CA GLU A 70 -5.59 -6.69 9.63
C GLU A 70 -6.16 -5.84 8.49
N PHE A 71 -6.71 -6.49 7.46
CA PHE A 71 -7.34 -5.82 6.33
C PHE A 71 -8.84 -6.02 6.22
N LEU A 72 -9.48 -6.51 7.28
CA LEU A 72 -10.94 -6.57 7.35
C LEU A 72 -11.49 -5.25 7.87
N CYS A 73 -12.72 -4.94 7.49
CA CYS A 73 -13.43 -3.80 8.05
C CYS A 73 -13.58 -3.98 9.58
N VAL A 74 -13.16 -2.97 10.34
CA VAL A 74 -13.17 -3.01 11.82
C VAL A 74 -14.59 -3.19 12.41
N GLU A 75 -15.62 -2.69 11.72
CA GLU A 75 -17.00 -2.71 12.18
C GLU A 75 -17.70 -4.04 11.93
N CYS A 76 -17.59 -4.59 10.71
CA CYS A 76 -18.33 -5.80 10.33
C CYS A 76 -17.48 -7.07 10.37
N GLN A 77 -16.15 -6.95 10.26
CA GLN A 77 -15.18 -8.05 10.20
C GLN A 77 -15.53 -9.14 9.16
N ALA A 78 -16.40 -8.81 8.19
CA ALA A 78 -16.93 -9.75 7.21
C ALA A 78 -16.43 -9.46 5.79
N HIS A 79 -16.13 -8.19 5.52
CA HIS A 79 -15.64 -7.73 4.22
C HIS A 79 -14.24 -7.13 4.36
N GLU A 80 -13.46 -7.24 3.30
CA GLU A 80 -12.18 -6.55 3.20
C GLU A 80 -12.39 -5.02 3.25
N ALA A 81 -11.44 -4.33 3.85
CA ALA A 81 -11.46 -2.90 3.90
C ALA A 81 -10.91 -2.31 2.59
N GLU A 82 -11.72 -1.45 2.01
CA GLU A 82 -11.44 -0.70 0.78
C GLU A 82 -11.02 0.74 1.09
N LEU A 83 -11.32 1.23 2.29
CA LEU A 83 -11.09 2.60 2.72
C LEU A 83 -10.37 2.64 4.07
N PHE A 84 -9.37 3.50 4.17
CA PHE A 84 -8.72 3.87 5.43
C PHE A 84 -9.10 5.29 5.82
N CYS A 85 -9.55 5.50 7.06
CA CYS A 85 -9.88 6.82 7.59
C CYS A 85 -8.71 7.37 8.40
N GLU A 86 -8.17 8.53 7.98
CA GLU A 86 -6.97 9.11 8.62
C GLU A 86 -7.22 9.61 10.05
N GLN A 87 -8.44 10.05 10.35
CA GLN A 87 -8.78 10.59 11.68
C GLN A 87 -9.20 9.50 12.67
N CYS A 88 -9.84 8.44 12.18
CA CYS A 88 -10.17 7.27 13.02
C CYS A 88 -8.97 6.34 13.15
N HIS A 89 -8.01 6.40 12.22
CA HIS A 89 -6.90 5.46 12.10
C HIS A 89 -7.36 4.00 11.92
N ASP A 90 -8.50 3.83 11.24
CA ASP A 90 -9.21 2.55 11.13
C ASP A 90 -9.57 2.21 9.68
N TYR A 91 -9.72 0.91 9.42
CA TYR A 91 -10.07 0.33 8.12
C TYR A 91 -11.56 -0.01 8.01
N PHE A 92 -12.20 0.42 6.92
CA PHE A 92 -13.64 0.24 6.68
C PHE A 92 -13.93 -0.28 5.28
N CYS A 93 -15.02 -1.05 5.13
CA CYS A 93 -15.65 -1.27 3.83
C CYS A 93 -16.50 -0.05 3.44
N GLU A 94 -16.88 0.05 2.15
CA GLU A 94 -17.66 1.21 1.65
C GLU A 94 -18.97 1.43 2.42
N LEU A 95 -19.67 0.35 2.74
CA LEU A 95 -20.95 0.37 3.47
C LEU A 95 -20.79 0.93 4.89
N CYS A 96 -19.82 0.40 5.65
CA CYS A 96 -19.56 0.84 7.02
C CYS A 96 -19.01 2.26 7.05
N CYS A 97 -18.19 2.64 6.07
CA CYS A 97 -17.72 4.01 5.92
C CYS A 97 -18.89 4.99 5.73
N GLY A 98 -19.80 4.68 4.80
CA GLY A 98 -21.01 5.47 4.56
C GLY A 98 -21.96 5.53 5.76
N GLY A 99 -22.04 4.47 6.57
CA GLY A 99 -22.84 4.48 7.80
C GLY A 99 -22.25 5.37 8.90
N GLN A 100 -20.97 5.15 9.22
CA GLN A 100 -20.30 5.78 10.35
C GLN A 100 -19.88 7.24 10.07
N HIS A 101 -19.53 7.55 8.82
CA HIS A 101 -19.00 8.86 8.44
C HIS A 101 -20.02 9.79 7.78
N ARG A 102 -21.28 9.36 7.61
CA ARG A 102 -22.35 10.24 7.10
C ARG A 102 -22.88 11.24 8.12
N LYS A 103 -22.63 11.04 9.43
CA LYS A 103 -23.21 11.87 10.50
C LYS A 103 -22.16 12.66 11.29
N GLY A 104 -22.52 13.90 11.65
CA GLY A 104 -21.76 14.72 12.59
C GLY A 104 -20.41 15.18 12.05
N ASN A 105 -19.41 15.27 12.94
CA ASN A 105 -18.06 15.73 12.61
C ASN A 105 -17.26 14.74 11.75
N ARG A 106 -17.66 13.47 11.72
CA ARG A 106 -16.99 12.41 10.96
C ARG A 106 -17.14 12.55 9.45
N ARG A 107 -18.05 13.42 8.99
CA ARG A 107 -18.22 13.77 7.56
C ARG A 107 -17.03 14.52 6.97
N LYS A 108 -16.22 15.16 7.82
CA LYS A 108 -15.03 15.91 7.42
C LYS A 108 -13.77 15.05 7.42
N HIS A 109 -13.93 13.76 7.72
CA HIS A 109 -12.80 12.84 7.71
C HIS A 109 -12.31 12.63 6.27
N THR A 110 -11.01 12.43 6.15
CA THR A 110 -10.30 12.15 4.91
C THR A 110 -10.10 10.65 4.80
N PHE A 111 -10.24 10.13 3.59
CA PHE A 111 -10.16 8.71 3.31
C PHE A 111 -9.12 8.44 2.24
N GLN A 112 -8.33 7.39 2.44
CA GLN A 112 -7.43 6.86 1.45
C GLN A 112 -7.98 5.54 0.91
N PRO A 113 -8.07 5.36 -0.42
CA PRO A 113 -8.43 4.09 -1.00
C PRO A 113 -7.31 3.08 -0.76
N ARG A 114 -7.70 1.87 -0.34
CA ARG A 114 -6.80 0.73 -0.20
C ARG A 114 -7.06 -0.23 -1.36
N PHE A 115 -6.03 -0.50 -2.13
CA PHE A 115 -6.08 -1.54 -3.15
C PHE A 115 -5.66 -2.86 -2.51
N PRO A 116 -6.48 -3.93 -2.57
CA PRO A 116 -6.02 -5.25 -2.17
C PRO A 116 -4.85 -5.63 -3.08
N VAL A 117 -3.74 -6.06 -2.48
CA VAL A 117 -2.64 -6.65 -3.24
C VAL A 117 -3.21 -7.91 -3.87
N SER A 118 -3.58 -7.83 -5.16
CA SER A 118 -4.06 -8.99 -5.88
C SER A 118 -2.99 -10.06 -5.73
N LYS A 119 -3.36 -11.20 -5.15
CA LYS A 119 -2.57 -12.41 -5.32
C LYS A 119 -2.48 -12.60 -6.82
N ALA A 120 -1.35 -12.28 -7.42
CA ALA A 120 -1.13 -12.35 -8.84
C ALA A 120 -1.42 -13.79 -9.30
N THR A 121 -2.61 -14.01 -9.84
CA THR A 121 -2.91 -15.16 -10.68
C THR A 121 -2.47 -14.81 -12.09
N PRO A 122 -1.45 -15.47 -12.67
CA PRO A 122 -1.17 -15.34 -14.09
C PRO A 122 -2.18 -16.21 -14.84
N ALA A 123 -3.29 -15.61 -15.27
CA ALA A 123 -4.22 -16.28 -16.18
C ALA A 123 -4.79 -15.25 -17.15
N ALA A 124 -4.26 -15.32 -18.36
CA ALA A 124 -4.73 -14.63 -19.54
C ALA A 124 -6.19 -14.98 -19.86
N VAL A 125 -6.96 -13.97 -20.25
CA VAL A 125 -7.95 -14.08 -21.33
C VAL A 125 -7.91 -12.79 -22.14
N GLU A 126 -7.44 -12.91 -23.38
CA GLU A 126 -7.47 -11.89 -24.41
C GLU A 126 -8.80 -11.88 -25.18
N ALA A 127 -9.12 -10.72 -25.77
CA ALA A 127 -9.77 -10.53 -27.09
C ALA A 127 -11.24 -11.01 -27.27
N THR A 128 -12.18 -10.34 -27.96
CA THR A 128 -12.26 -9.13 -28.80
C THR A 128 -13.76 -8.77 -28.97
N ASN A 129 -14.09 -7.53 -29.34
CA ASN A 129 -14.83 -7.15 -30.57
C ASN A 129 -15.63 -5.84 -30.42
N ASP A 130 -15.40 -4.97 -31.40
CA ASP A 130 -16.16 -3.79 -31.79
C ASP A 130 -17.65 -4.07 -32.03
N VAL A 131 -18.53 -3.20 -31.52
CA VAL A 131 -19.85 -2.89 -32.11
C VAL A 131 -20.13 -1.40 -31.94
N GLU A 132 -20.29 -0.70 -33.05
CA GLU A 132 -20.85 0.64 -33.12
C GLU A 132 -22.39 0.65 -32.94
N MET A 133 -22.86 1.69 -32.24
CA MET A 133 -24.10 2.46 -32.46
C MET A 133 -25.47 1.85 -32.10
N GLU A 134 -26.13 2.41 -31.09
CA GLU A 134 -27.29 3.32 -31.26
C GLU A 134 -27.80 3.86 -29.90
N THR A 135 -28.30 5.09 -29.94
CA THR A 135 -28.79 5.89 -28.82
C THR A 135 -30.06 5.33 -28.17
N ARG A 136 -30.15 5.31 -26.82
CA ARG A 136 -31.33 5.77 -26.07
C ARG A 136 -31.21 5.68 -24.53
N ASP A 137 -31.62 6.80 -23.93
CA ASP A 137 -32.20 7.06 -22.61
C ASP A 137 -31.31 7.12 -21.35
N ALA A 138 -31.41 8.29 -20.72
CA ALA A 138 -30.67 8.75 -19.57
C ALA A 138 -31.00 7.96 -18.29
N VAL A 139 -29.96 7.42 -17.65
CA VAL A 139 -29.94 7.22 -16.21
C VAL A 139 -28.87 8.14 -15.64
N ASP A 140 -29.35 9.21 -15.01
CA ASP A 140 -28.56 10.15 -14.22
C ASP A 140 -27.98 9.39 -13.01
N TYR A 141 -26.77 8.86 -13.17
CA TYR A 141 -26.01 8.28 -12.08
C TYR A 141 -24.90 9.27 -11.73
N ASP A 142 -25.18 10.12 -10.75
CA ASP A 142 -24.29 11.15 -10.22
C ASP A 142 -23.09 10.50 -9.49
N VAL A 143 -22.11 10.07 -10.28
CA VAL A 143 -20.79 9.62 -9.82
C VAL A 143 -19.78 10.70 -10.22
N ARG A 144 -19.99 11.94 -9.76
CA ARG A 144 -19.01 13.03 -9.94
C ARG A 144 -18.86 14.01 -8.79
N GLN A 145 -19.22 13.66 -7.56
CA GLN A 145 -18.93 14.54 -6.42
C GLN A 145 -18.23 13.82 -5.25
N CYS A 146 -17.04 13.26 -5.50
CA CYS A 146 -16.08 13.05 -4.41
C CYS A 146 -14.62 12.93 -4.87
N VAL A 147 -14.16 13.78 -5.80
CA VAL A 147 -12.72 14.08 -5.93
C VAL A 147 -12.54 15.53 -6.34
N ILE A 148 -11.63 16.24 -5.65
CA ILE A 148 -11.07 17.57 -5.95
C ILE A 148 -11.92 18.79 -5.57
N GLN A 149 -11.93 19.15 -4.29
CA GLN A 149 -11.88 20.57 -3.86
C GLN A 149 -11.07 20.68 -2.56
N ALA A 150 -9.74 20.76 -2.67
CA ALA A 150 -8.88 21.25 -1.59
C ALA A 150 -7.51 21.70 -2.12
N VAL A 151 -7.49 22.62 -3.09
CA VAL A 151 -6.40 23.61 -3.26
C VAL A 151 -6.98 24.79 -4.02
N GLU A 152 -7.60 25.71 -3.28
CA GLU A 152 -7.71 27.15 -3.58
C GLU A 152 -8.56 27.81 -2.49
N ALA A 153 -7.92 28.18 -1.38
CA ALA A 153 -8.36 29.23 -0.46
C ALA A 153 -7.31 29.50 0.64
N VAL A 154 -6.14 30.02 0.25
CA VAL A 154 -5.42 31.14 0.91
C VAL A 154 -4.64 31.87 -0.17
#